data_AF-A0A1J4YI11-F1
#
_entry.id   AF-A0A1J4YI11-F1
#
_cell.length_a   1.000
_cell.length_b   1.000
_cell.length_c   1.000
_cell.angle_alpha   90.00
_cell.angle_beta   90.00
_cell.angle_gamma   90.00
#
_symmetry.space_group_name_H-M   'P 1'
#
loop_
_entity.id
_entity.type
_entity.pdbx_description
1 polymer ?
#
loop_
_entity_poly.entity_id
_entity_poly.type
_entity_poly.pdbx_seq_one_letter_code
_entity_poly.pdbx_strand_id
1 'polypeptide(L)' 'MEQTRLGSLIESLMNIAIGYGVALLSQIAIFPLFGIHVPLTTNLWIGAWFTLISLVRSYVIRRWFNARLHRAAQAMARAV' A
#
# COMPACT_ATOMS: atom_id res chain seq x y z
N MET A 1 1.63 -22.31 -5.16
CA MET A 1 2.82 -21.44 -5.27
C MET A 1 2.96 -20.71 -3.95
N GLU A 2 3.87 -21.14 -3.08
CA GLU A 2 4.10 -20.50 -1.79
C GLU A 2 4.81 -19.16 -2.03
N GLN A 3 4.09 -18.06 -1.84
CA GLN A 3 4.68 -16.73 -1.90
C GLN A 3 5.63 -16.58 -0.70
N THR A 4 6.93 -16.49 -0.96
CA THR A 4 7.93 -16.36 0.11
C THR A 4 7.72 -15.05 0.88
N ARG A 5 8.00 -15.05 2.19
CA ARG A 5 7.80 -13.85 3.05
C ARG A 5 8.54 -12.63 2.48
N LEU A 6 9.75 -12.85 1.97
CA LEU A 6 10.57 -11.84 1.29
C LEU A 6 9.93 -11.35 -0.01
N GLY A 7 9.38 -12.25 -0.84
CA GLY A 7 8.67 -11.88 -2.06
C GLY A 7 7.47 -10.97 -1.77
N SER A 8 6.67 -11.30 -0.74
CA SER A 8 5.54 -10.44 -0.36
C SER A 8 5.98 -9.08 0.20
N LEU A 9 7.13 -9.01 0.87
CA LEU A 9 7.70 -7.76 1.38
C LEU A 9 8.12 -6.86 0.21
N ILE A 10 8.87 -7.41 -0.75
CA ILE A 10 9.33 -6.70 -1.94
C ILE A 10 8.15 -6.20 -2.77
N GLU A 11 7.12 -7.03 -2.95
CA GLU A 11 5.91 -6.63 -3.67
C GLU A 11 5.17 -5.48 -2.97
N SER A 12 5.08 -5.51 -1.64
CA SER A 12 4.49 -4.40 -0.89
C SER A 12 5.33 -3.13 -1.01
N LEU A 13 6.66 -3.24 -0.91
CA LEU A 13 7.57 -2.10 -1.06
C LEU A 13 7.46 -1.48 -2.45
N MET A 14 7.41 -2.29 -3.50
CA MET A 14 7.24 -1.83 -4.88
C MET A 14 5.90 -1.11 -5.08
N ASN A 15 4.80 -1.66 -4.55
CA ASN A 15 3.49 -1.00 -4.63
C ASN A 15 3.48 0.36 -3.90
N ILE A 16 4.13 0.45 -2.75
CA ILE A 16 4.26 1.70 -2.00
C ILE A 16 5.11 2.70 -2.78
N ALA A 17 6.28 2.29 -3.30
CA ALA A 17 7.19 3.15 -4.05
C ALA A 17 6.54 3.69 -5.33
N ILE A 18 5.87 2.83 -6.10
CA ILE A 18 5.14 3.23 -7.31
C ILE A 18 4.02 4.20 -6.96
N GLY A 19 3.20 3.87 -5.95
CA GLY A 19 2.10 4.74 -5.52
C GLY A 19 2.57 6.12 -5.06
N TYR A 20 3.65 6.18 -4.29
CA TYR A 20 4.26 7.43 -3.85
C TYR A 20 4.79 8.24 -5.04
N GLY A 21 5.55 7.61 -5.93
CA GLY A 21 6.13 8.27 -7.09
C GLY A 21 5.07 8.87 -8.01
N VAL A 22 4.01 8.11 -8.31
CA VAL A 22 2.88 8.60 -9.11
C VAL A 22 2.20 9.78 -8.41
N ALA A 23 1.92 9.68 -7.11
CA ALA A 23 1.27 10.76 -6.36
C ALA A 23 2.10 12.05 -6.38
N LEU A 24 3.41 11.96 -6.11
CA LEU A 24 4.31 13.11 -6.09
C LEU A 24 4.40 13.77 -7.47
N LEU A 25 4.55 12.97 -8.53
CA LEU A 25 4.60 13.45 -9.91
C LEU A 25 3.30 14.13 -10.32
N SER A 26 2.15 13.55 -9.96
CA SER A 26 0.84 14.16 -10.21
C SER A 26 0.70 15.49 -9.47
N GLN A 27 1.14 15.59 -8.21
CA GLN A 27 1.08 16.85 -7.45
C GLN A 27 1.92 17.94 -8.11
N ILE A 28 3.17 17.62 -8.51
CA ILE A 28 4.06 18.57 -9.18
C ILE A 28 3.46 19.04 -10.52
N ALA A 29 2.83 18.15 -11.29
CA ALA A 29 2.26 18.49 -12.59
C ALA A 29 0.91 19.22 -12.48
N ILE A 30 0.06 18.81 -11.55
CA ILE A 30 -1.34 19.25 -11.46
C ILE A 30 -1.50 20.46 -10.55
N PHE A 31 -0.86 20.51 -9.38
CA PHE A 31 -1.08 21.60 -8.41
C PHE A 31 -0.81 23.00 -8.98
N PRO A 32 0.23 23.22 -9.80
CA PRO A 32 0.45 24.53 -10.44
C PRO A 32 -0.69 24.95 -11.36
N LEU A 33 -1.35 24.01 -12.06
CA LEU A 33 -2.49 24.29 -12.94
C LEU A 33 -3.70 24.82 -12.17
N PHE A 34 -3.79 24.51 -10.87
CA PHE A 34 -4.85 25.00 -9.97
C PHE A 34 -4.38 26.16 -9.08
N GLY A 35 -3.19 26.72 -9.32
CA GLY A 35 -2.62 27.80 -8.51
C GLY A 35 -2.13 27.37 -7.13
N ILE A 36 -2.07 26.07 -6.84
CA ILE A 36 -1.68 25.53 -5.54
C ILE A 36 -0.15 25.43 -5.51
N HIS A 37 0.49 26.31 -4.73
CA HIS A 37 1.93 26.30 -4.52
C HIS A 37 2.25 25.71 -3.16
N VAL A 38 2.70 24.47 -3.16
CA VAL A 38 3.03 23.72 -1.95
C VAL A 38 4.54 23.67 -1.80
N PRO A 39 5.11 24.07 -0.65
CA PRO A 39 6.54 23.91 -0.38
C PRO A 39 6.95 22.44 -0.54
N LEU A 40 8.17 22.21 -1.07
CA LEU A 40 8.67 20.85 -1.32
C LEU A 40 8.67 19.99 -0.03
N THR A 41 8.96 20.63 1.11
CA THR A 41 8.89 20.01 2.45
C THR A 41 7.49 19.52 2.79
N THR A 42 6.44 20.28 2.45
CA THR A 42 5.05 19.88 2.65
C THR A 42 4.67 18.71 1.73
N ASN A 43 5.12 18.70 0.47
CA ASN A 43 4.93 17.56 -0.43
C ASN A 43 5.62 16.29 0.09
N LEU A 44 6.82 16.40 0.68
CA LEU A 44 7.50 15.27 1.30
C LEU A 44 6.70 14.71 2.49
N TRP A 45 6.12 15.57 3.34
CA TRP A 45 5.25 15.14 4.44
C TRP A 45 3.97 14.47 3.95
N ILE A 46 3.31 15.04 2.94
CA ILE A 46 2.12 14.45 2.31
C ILE A 46 2.46 13.08 1.74
N GLY A 47 3.57 12.98 1.02
CA GLY A 47 4.08 11.72 0.52
C GLY A 47 4.32 10.72 1.65
N ALA A 48 5.01 11.12 2.71
CA ALA A 48 5.31 10.23 3.85
C ALA A 48 4.04 9.66 4.48
N TRP A 49 2.99 10.49 4.61
CA TRP A 49 1.68 10.04 5.04
C TRP A 49 1.04 9.05 4.07
N PHE A 50 1.10 9.30 2.77
CA PHE A 50 0.58 8.34 1.77
C PHE A 50 1.34 7.01 1.78
N THR A 51 2.66 7.04 1.96
CA THR A 51 3.49 5.84 2.16
C THR A 51 3.01 5.05 3.38
N LEU A 52 2.83 5.73 4.52
CA LEU A 52 2.36 5.11 5.75
C LEU A 52 0.96 4.49 5.57
N ILE A 53 0.03 5.23 4.97
CA ILE A 53 -1.33 4.75 4.68
C ILE A 53 -1.28 3.52 3.75
N SER A 54 -0.46 3.56 2.70
CA SER A 54 -0.30 2.45 1.75
C SER A 54 0.27 1.19 2.42
N LEU A 55 1.24 1.36 3.33
CA LEU A 55 1.80 0.30 4.16
C LEU A 55 0.74 -0.32 5.07
N VAL A 56 0.04 0.52 5.85
CA VAL A 56 -1.00 0.10 6.80
C VAL A 56 -2.11 -0.66 6.06
N ARG A 57 -2.63 -0.09 4.97
CA ARG A 57 -3.66 -0.74 4.14
C ARG A 57 -3.20 -2.11 3.64
N SER A 58 -2.01 -2.19 3.05
CA SER A 58 -1.47 -3.45 2.52
C SER A 58 -1.35 -4.51 3.61
N TYR A 59 -0.85 -4.14 4.80
CA TYR A 59 -0.75 -5.03 5.95
C TYR A 59 -2.12 -5.52 6.44
N VAL A 60 -3.08 -4.60 6.62
CA VAL A 60 -4.44 -4.90 7.10
C VAL A 60 -5.16 -5.86 6.15
N ILE A 61 -5.11 -5.61 4.83
CA ILE A 61 -5.72 -6.49 3.82
C ILE A 61 -5.09 -7.88 3.88
N ARG A 62 -3.76 -7.97 3.92
CA ARG A 62 -3.03 -9.25 4.02
C ARG A 62 -3.42 -10.03 5.28
N ARG A 63 -3.49 -9.34 6.41
CA ARG A 63 -3.87 -9.94 7.71
C ARG A 63 -5.31 -10.42 7.70
N TRP A 64 -6.22 -9.65 7.11
CA TRP A 64 -7.63 -10.01 7.00
C TRP A 64 -7.85 -11.22 6.09
N PHE A 65 -7.24 -11.23 4.89
CA PHE A 65 -7.32 -12.37 3.98
C PHE A 65 -6.73 -13.64 4.58
N ASN A 66 -5.54 -13.56 5.20
CA ASN A 66 -4.96 -14.72 5.89
C ASN A 66 -5.90 -15.25 6.99
N ALA A 67 -6.53 -14.36 7.77
CA ALA A 67 -7.47 -14.78 8.82
C ALA A 67 -8.80 -15.35 8.27
N ARG A 68 -9.27 -14.92 7.09
CA ARG A 68 -10.47 -15.48 6.44
C ARG A 68 -10.18 -16.79 5.74
N LEU A 69 -9.09 -16.88 4.99
CA LEU A 69 -8.64 -18.10 4.31
C LEU A 69 -8.34 -19.22 5.33
N HIS A 70 -7.69 -18.91 6.46
CA HIS A 70 -7.50 -19.89 7.53
C HIS A 70 -8.82 -20.41 8.08
N ARG A 71 -9.79 -19.52 8.31
CA ARG A 71 -11.13 -19.92 8.80
C ARG A 71 -11.88 -20.77 7.79
N ALA A 72 -11.82 -20.42 6.51
CA ALA A 72 -12.44 -21.21 5.43
C ALA A 72 -11.80 -22.60 5.31
N ALA A 73 -10.47 -22.69 5.35
CA ALA A 73 -9.74 -23.96 5.30
C ALA A 73 -10.08 -24.87 6.50
N GLN A 74 -10.16 -24.30 7.72
CA GLN A 74 -10.58 -25.06 8.90
C GLN A 74 -12.04 -25.55 8.83
N ALA A 75 -12.94 -24.75 8.24
CA ALA A 75 -14.33 -25.17 8.05
C ALA A 75 -14.44 -26.34 7.06
N MET A 76 -13.67 -26.33 5.96
CA MET A 76 -13.65 -27.42 5.00
C MET A 76 -13.00 -28.69 5.56
N ALA A 77 -11.90 -28.56 6.33
CA ALA A 77 -11.26 -29.71 6.98
C ALA A 77 -12.11 -30.36 8.08
N ARG A 78 -13.12 -29.65 8.62
CA ARG A 78 -14.10 -30.21 9.57
C ARG A 78 -15.31 -30.85 8.87
N ALA A 79 -15.48 -30.58 7.58
CA ALA A 79 -16.60 -31.09 6.77
C ALA A 79 -16.24 -32.36 5.99
N VAL A 80 -14.97 -32.80 6.04
CA VAL A 80 -14.44 -34.09 5.55
C VAL A 80 -14.22 -34.98 6.76
#